data_AF-A0A9Q7K454-F1
#
_entry.id   AF-A0A9Q7K454-F1
#
_cell.length_a   1.000
_cell.length_b   1.000
_cell.length_c   1.000
_cell.angle_alpha   90.00
_cell.angle_beta   90.00
_cell.angle_gamma   90.00
#
_symmetry.space_group_name_H-M   'P 1'
#
loop_
_entity.id
_entity.type
_entity.pdbx_description
1 polymer ?
#
loop_
_entity_poly.entity_id
_entity_poly.type
_entity_poly.pdbx_seq_one_letter_code
_entity_poly.pdbx_strand_id
1 'polypeptide(L)'
;MKPYENIYSKISEMIADAKDMTLEALTPDTTLPQLELDSLDYVELMVLAKREFDVTLTAEMFMKKQPMTLRDLSLYIEQEMAG
;
A
#
# COMPACT_ATOMS: atom_id res chain seq x y z
N MET A 1 -4.31 16.26 9.34
CA MET A 1 -4.41 15.12 8.40
C MET A 1 -4.39 13.85 9.22
N LYS A 2 -5.29 12.90 8.93
CA LYS A 2 -5.26 11.60 9.61
C LYS A 2 -4.05 10.78 9.10
N PRO A 3 -3.41 9.97 9.95
CA PRO A 3 -2.27 9.14 9.53
C PRO A 3 -2.64 8.25 8.33
N TYR A 4 -3.83 7.62 8.37
CA TYR A 4 -4.41 6.89 7.25
C TYR A 4 -4.41 7.65 5.92
N GLU A 5 -4.83 8.92 5.88
CA GLU A 5 -4.94 9.69 4.63
C GLU A 5 -3.57 9.93 3.99
N ASN A 6 -2.56 10.19 4.82
CA ASN A 6 -1.19 10.38 4.35
C ASN A 6 -0.58 9.07 3.82
N ILE A 7 -0.82 7.97 4.55
CA ILE A 7 -0.38 6.63 4.14
C ILE A 7 -1.03 6.23 2.81
N TYR A 8 -2.35 6.39 2.72
CA TYR A 8 -3.11 6.07 1.53
C TYR A 8 -2.65 6.90 0.33
N SER A 9 -2.43 8.21 0.50
CA SER A 9 -1.92 9.07 -0.57
C SER A 9 -0.58 8.57 -1.08
N LYS A 10 0.39 8.34 -0.18
CA LYS A 10 1.75 7.89 -0.54
C LYS A 10 1.76 6.55 -1.26
N ILE A 11 0.98 5.58 -0.78
CA ILE A 11 0.86 4.27 -1.41
C ILE A 11 0.20 4.41 -2.78
N SER A 12 -0.89 5.17 -2.87
CA SER A 12 -1.61 5.36 -4.12
C SER A 12 -0.72 6.07 -5.14
N GLU A 13 0.02 7.11 -4.72
CA GLU A 13 0.98 7.84 -5.57
C GLU A 13 2.05 6.92 -6.14
N MET A 14 2.64 6.06 -5.30
CA MET A 14 3.66 5.12 -5.76
C MET A 14 3.08 4.06 -6.70
N ILE A 15 1.93 3.47 -6.35
CA ILE A 15 1.28 2.47 -7.22
C ILE A 15 0.85 3.09 -8.55
N ALA A 16 0.33 4.31 -8.53
CA ALA A 16 -0.06 5.05 -9.71
C ALA A 16 1.13 5.28 -10.65
N ASP A 17 2.28 5.68 -10.08
CA ASP A 17 3.54 5.85 -10.81
C ASP A 17 4.05 4.51 -11.38
N ALA A 18 4.07 3.46 -10.56
CA ALA A 18 4.54 2.14 -10.95
C ALA A 18 3.66 1.46 -12.03
N LYS A 19 2.35 1.71 -11.99
CA LYS A 19 1.37 1.11 -12.92
C LYS A 19 0.97 2.03 -14.07
N ASP A 20 1.63 3.19 -14.22
CA ASP A 20 1.31 4.19 -15.25
C ASP A 20 -0.20 4.53 -15.27
N MET A 21 -0.78 4.71 -14.08
CA MET A 21 -2.20 5.01 -13.89
C MET A 21 -2.40 6.29 -13.09
N THR A 22 -3.63 6.81 -13.08
CA THR A 22 -3.95 8.01 -12.31
C THR A 22 -4.43 7.66 -10.91
N LEU A 23 -4.15 8.54 -9.94
CA LEU A 23 -4.66 8.42 -8.57
C LEU A 23 -6.18 8.36 -8.51
N GLU A 24 -6.86 8.99 -9.47
CA GLU A 24 -8.33 8.98 -9.59
C GLU A 24 -8.88 7.60 -9.97
N ALA A 25 -8.06 6.76 -10.62
CA ALA A 25 -8.41 5.38 -10.91
C ALA A 25 -8.28 4.47 -9.67
N LEU A 26 -7.49 4.89 -8.67
CA LEU A 26 -7.28 4.16 -7.43
C LEU A 26 -8.35 4.51 -6.42
N THR A 27 -9.07 3.50 -5.94
CA THR A 27 -10.05 3.64 -4.88
C THR A 27 -9.62 2.87 -3.63
N PRO A 28 -10.08 3.24 -2.43
CA PRO A 28 -9.78 2.51 -1.21
C PRO A 28 -10.18 1.03 -1.26
N ASP A 29 -11.19 0.71 -2.07
CA ASP A 29 -11.72 -0.64 -2.32
C ASP A 29 -10.96 -1.39 -3.43
N THR A 30 -10.01 -0.72 -4.11
CA THR A 30 -9.13 -1.36 -5.09
C THR A 30 -8.21 -2.35 -4.40
N THR A 31 -8.13 -3.56 -4.93
CA THR A 31 -7.33 -4.64 -4.36
C THR A 31 -5.95 -4.73 -5.00
N LEU A 32 -4.93 -5.09 -4.23
CA LEU A 32 -3.56 -5.31 -4.75
C LEU A 32 -3.49 -6.29 -5.93
N PRO A 33 -4.28 -7.39 -5.97
CA PRO A 33 -4.34 -8.27 -7.14
C PRO A 33 -4.94 -7.61 -8.39
N GLN A 34 -5.90 -6.68 -8.25
CA GLN A 34 -6.46 -5.94 -9.39
C GLN A 34 -5.44 -4.98 -10.03
N LEU A 35 -4.46 -4.55 -9.25
CA LEU A 35 -3.36 -3.72 -9.72
C LEU A 35 -2.30 -4.54 -10.43
N GLU A 36 -2.41 -5.88 -10.40
CA GLU A 36 -1.46 -6.82 -11.00
C GLU A 36 -0.01 -6.46 -10.64
N LEU A 37 0.23 -6.15 -9.37
CA LEU A 37 1.55 -5.76 -8.86
C LEU A 37 2.58 -6.88 -9.08
N ASP A 38 3.72 -6.51 -9.63
CA ASP A 38 4.88 -7.36 -9.83
C ASP A 38 5.70 -7.45 -8.53
N SER A 39 6.62 -8.41 -8.47
CA SER A 39 7.50 -8.58 -7.30
C SER A 39 8.29 -7.31 -6.95
N LEU A 40 8.63 -6.48 -7.95
CA LEU A 40 9.29 -5.20 -7.76
C LEU A 40 8.37 -4.18 -7.08
N ASP A 41 7.11 -4.08 -7.52
CA ASP A 41 6.11 -3.17 -6.92
C ASP A 41 5.90 -3.47 -5.44
N TYR A 42 5.82 -4.76 -5.07
CA TYR A 42 5.72 -5.16 -3.67
C TYR A 42 6.97 -4.77 -2.87
N VAL A 43 8.16 -4.89 -3.44
CA VAL A 43 9.40 -4.45 -2.80
C VAL A 43 9.41 -2.94 -2.60
N GLU A 44 8.98 -2.16 -3.60
CA GLU A 44 8.86 -0.71 -3.44
C GLU A 44 7.84 -0.34 -2.36
N LEU A 45 6.70 -1.05 -2.27
CA LEU A 45 5.71 -0.84 -1.21
C LEU A 45 6.32 -1.10 0.16
N MET A 46 7.08 -2.19 0.30
CA MET A 46 7.77 -2.55 1.54
C MET A 46 8.82 -1.50 1.92
N VAL A 47 9.60 -1.02 0.95
CA VAL A 47 10.64 -0.01 1.17
C VAL A 47 10.02 1.34 1.52
N LEU A 48 8.96 1.75 0.83
CA LEU A 48 8.22 2.98 1.12
C LEU A 48 7.66 2.94 2.53
N ALA A 49 6.99 1.86 2.92
CA ALA A 49 6.41 1.74 4.25
C ALA A 49 7.48 1.78 5.35
N LYS A 50 8.63 1.14 5.12
CA LYS A 50 9.73 1.15 6.08
C LYS A 50 10.44 2.50 6.15
N ARG A 51 10.57 3.21 5.03
CA ARG A 51 11.28 4.50 4.98
C ARG A 51 10.41 5.66 5.45
N GLU A 52 9.14 5.69 5.05
CA GLU A 52 8.22 6.80 5.35
C GLU A 52 7.49 6.62 6.69
N PHE A 53 7.16 5.37 7.06
CA PHE A 53 6.33 5.07 8.24
C PHE A 53 7.04 4.22 9.30
N ASP A 54 8.30 3.84 9.08
CA ASP A 54 9.06 2.87 9.88
C ASP A 54 8.42 1.46 10.01
N VAL A 55 7.40 1.17 9.21
CA VAL A 55 6.65 -0.10 9.23
C VAL A 55 7.31 -1.16 8.37
N THR A 56 7.46 -2.37 8.90
CA THR A 56 8.02 -3.50 8.15
C THR A 56 6.90 -4.33 7.52
N LEU A 57 6.67 -4.13 6.23
CA LEU A 57 5.77 -4.98 5.44
C LEU A 57 6.50 -6.24 4.95
N THR A 58 5.79 -7.35 4.82
CA THR A 58 6.35 -8.64 4.38
C THR A 58 5.54 -9.25 3.23
N ALA A 59 6.22 -9.93 2.30
CA ALA A 59 5.58 -10.65 1.19
C ALA A 59 4.48 -11.62 1.66
N GLU A 60 4.72 -12.32 2.78
CA GLU A 60 3.78 -13.28 3.36
C GLU A 60 2.46 -12.61 3.79
N MET A 61 2.51 -11.36 4.22
CA MET A 61 1.33 -10.59 4.58
C MET A 61 0.42 -10.35 3.37
N PHE A 62 1.02 -9.95 2.24
CA PHE A 62 0.30 -9.75 0.98
C PHE A 62 -0.28 -11.05 0.42
N MET A 63 0.37 -12.20 0.68
CA MET A 63 -0.11 -13.52 0.27
C MET A 63 -1.22 -14.07 1.19
N LYS A 64 -1.14 -13.83 2.50
CA LYS A 64 -2.10 -14.37 3.48
C LYS A 64 -3.41 -13.59 3.54
N LYS A 65 -3.39 -12.28 3.27
CA LYS A 65 -4.56 -11.40 3.38
C LYS A 65 -5.14 -11.06 2.01
N GLN A 66 -5.37 -12.05 1.14
CA GLN A 66 -6.00 -11.79 -0.16
C GLN A 66 -7.53 -11.98 -0.10
N PRO A 67 -8.32 -11.07 -0.71
CA PRO A 67 -7.88 -9.85 -1.41
C PRO A 67 -7.58 -8.71 -0.42
N MET A 68 -6.36 -8.16 -0.47
CA MET A 68 -5.97 -6.99 0.33
C MET A 68 -6.33 -5.73 -0.45
N THR A 69 -7.11 -4.83 0.14
CA THR A 69 -7.41 -3.52 -0.45
C THR A 69 -6.35 -2.47 -0.10
N LEU A 70 -6.30 -1.37 -0.86
CA LEU A 70 -5.49 -0.21 -0.51
C LEU A 70 -5.87 0.36 0.86
N ARG A 71 -7.16 0.29 1.21
CA ARG A 71 -7.65 0.64 2.55
C ARG A 71 -7.05 -0.28 3.61
N ASP A 72 -7.09 -1.60 3.42
CA ASP A 72 -6.53 -2.58 4.37
C ASP A 72 -5.03 -2.36 4.58
N LEU A 73 -4.28 -2.13 3.49
CA LEU A 73 -2.86 -1.86 3.56
C LEU A 73 -2.57 -0.58 4.36
N SER A 74 -3.32 0.48 4.07
CA SER A 74 -3.14 1.77 4.76
C SER A 74 -3.51 1.69 6.24
N LEU A 75 -4.59 1.00 6.59
CA LEU A 75 -4.98 0.76 7.98
C LEU A 75 -3.97 -0.10 8.71
N TYR A 76 -3.39 -1.09 8.05
CA TYR A 76 -2.36 -1.92 8.66
C TYR A 76 -1.11 -1.12 9.02
N ILE A 77 -0.61 -0.30 8.08
CA ILE A 77 0.53 0.57 8.34
C ILE A 77 0.20 1.57 9.45
N GLU A 78 -1.00 2.13 9.48
CA GLU A 78 -1.44 3.01 10.56
C GLU A 78 -1.42 2.30 11.92
N GLN A 79 -1.89 1.05 11.99
CA GLN A 79 -1.87 0.27 13.22
C GLN A 79 -0.44 -0.08 13.68
N GLU A 80 0.44 -0.49 12.77
CA GLU A 80 1.83 -0.79 13.09
C GLU A 80 2.60 0.47 13.51
N MET A 81 2.29 1.63 12.91
CA MET A 81 2.88 2.92 13.27
C MET A 81 2.45 3.41 14.66
N ALA A 82 1.24 3.04 15.09
CA ALA A 82 0.70 3.41 16.40
C ALA A 82 1.11 2.45 17.53
N GLY A 83 1.80 1.35 17.20
CA GLY A 83 2.23 0.30 18.11
C GLY A 83 3.58 0.52 18.79
#